data_AF-A0A0B4ELM9-F1
#
_entry.id   AF-A0A0B4ELM9-F1
#
_cell.length_a   1.000
_cell.length_b   1.000
_cell.length_c   1.000
_cell.angle_alpha   90.00
_cell.angle_beta   90.00
_cell.angle_gamma   90.00
#
_symmetry.space_group_name_H-M   'P 1'
#
loop_
_entity.id
_entity.type
_entity.pdbx_description
1 polymer ?
#
loop_
_entity_poly.entity_id
_entity_poly.type
_entity_poly.pdbx_seq_one_letter_code
_entity_poly.pdbx_strand_id
1 'polypeptide(L)'
;MYSAKVRVHQQRMLILCRLFMRLDNVVVRLRDTRIYVDFETDEVMREYTAKEAKFDDVKRKLAMSGRLPDDITVVLRNPNELDPLLDVVQHQTEALCLK
;
A
#
# COMPACT_ATOMS: atom_id res chain seq x y z
N MET A 1 8.09 4.93 7.08
CA MET A 1 7.25 6.14 7.05
C MET A 1 5.79 5.73 7.04
N TYR A 2 4.98 6.28 7.95
CA TYR A 2 3.53 6.07 7.98
C TYR A 2 2.84 7.32 7.48
N SER A 3 1.80 7.16 6.65
CA SER A 3 1.00 8.28 6.14
C SER A 3 -0.46 7.89 6.07
N ALA A 4 -1.35 8.81 6.44
CA ALA A 4 -2.79 8.66 6.28
C ALA A 4 -3.31 9.76 5.34
N LYS A 5 -4.09 9.37 4.34
CA LYS A 5 -4.75 10.28 3.40
C LYS A 5 -6.25 10.05 3.46
N VAL A 6 -7.01 11.13 3.58
CA VAL A 6 -8.47 11.09 3.65
C VAL A 6 -9.05 11.75 2.41
N ARG A 7 -10.09 11.15 1.84
CA ARG A 7 -10.94 11.74 0.80
C ARG A 7 -12.38 11.67 1.27
N VAL A 8 -13.03 12.82 1.33
CA VAL A 8 -14.42 12.94 1.80
C VAL A 8 -15.29 13.38 0.63
N HIS A 9 -16.36 12.63 0.39
CA HIS A 9 -17.47 13.00 -0.49
C HIS A 9 -18.74 13.12 0.36
N GLN A 10 -19.81 13.67 -0.23
CA GLN A 10 -21.05 13.94 0.50
C GLN A 10 -21.69 12.69 1.12
N GLN A 11 -21.59 11.52 0.48
CA GLN A 11 -22.23 10.26 0.92
C GLN A 11 -21.24 9.21 1.43
N ARG A 12 -19.93 9.42 1.26
CA ARG A 12 -18.92 8.41 1.59
C ARG A 12 -17.57 9.02 1.88
N MET A 13 -16.77 8.32 2.68
CA MET A 13 -15.40 8.68 2.99
C MET A 13 -14.46 7.50 2.76
N LEU A 14 -13.28 7.80 2.21
CA LEU A 14 -12.20 6.84 2.03
C LEU A 14 -10.95 7.31 2.79
N ILE A 15 -10.38 6.43 3.61
CA ILE A 15 -9.12 6.64 4.30
C ILE A 15 -8.12 5.60 3.78
N LEU A 16 -6.97 6.06 3.30
CA LEU A 16 -5.83 5.21 2.98
C LEU A 16 -4.72 5.47 3.99
N CYS A 17 -4.50 4.51 4.87
CA CYS A 17 -3.36 4.47 5.78
C CYS A 17 -2.30 3.56 5.18
N ARG A 18 -1.15 4.12 4.81
CA ARG A 18 -0.04 3.40 4.20
C ARG A 18 1.20 3.50 5.07
N LEU A 19 1.70 2.36 5.53
CA LEU A 19 3.02 2.19 6.12
C LEU A 19 3.98 1.69 5.03
N PHE A 20 5.01 2.49 4.75
CA PHE A 20 6.11 2.10 3.88
C PHE A 20 7.38 1.89 4.70
N MET A 21 7.98 0.70 4.59
CA MET A 21 9.25 0.36 5.22
C MET A 21 10.20 -0.20 4.16
N ARG A 22 11.42 0.32 4.15
CA ARG A 22 12.50 -0.18 3.33
C ARG A 22 13.72 -0.38 4.21
N LEU A 23 14.31 -1.55 4.13
CA LEU A 23 15.61 -1.86 4.67
C LEU A 23 16.51 -2.25 3.50
N ASP A 24 17.48 -1.40 3.20
CA ASP A 24 18.35 -1.56 2.03
C ASP A 24 19.06 -2.92 2.09
N ASN A 25 19.10 -3.62 0.94
CA ASN A 25 19.62 -4.99 0.79
C ASN A 25 18.91 -6.09 1.59
N VAL A 26 17.80 -5.79 2.28
CA VAL A 26 17.06 -6.79 3.07
C VAL A 26 15.63 -6.96 2.57
N VAL A 27 14.78 -5.95 2.76
CA VAL A 27 13.34 -6.09 2.51
C VAL A 27 12.67 -4.75 2.22
N VAL A 28 11.68 -4.80 1.34
CA VAL A 28 10.70 -3.73 1.12
C VAL A 28 9.34 -4.24 1.60
N ARG A 29 8.69 -3.48 2.46
CA ARG A 29 7.36 -3.82 3.02
C ARG A 29 6.41 -2.66 2.87
N LEU A 30 5.16 -3.00 2.56
CA LEU A 30 4.07 -2.06 2.44
C LEU A 30 2.87 -2.63 3.19
N ARG A 31 2.33 -1.87 4.15
CA ARG A 31 1.09 -2.19 4.84
C ARG A 31 0.07 -1.12 4.53
N ASP A 32 -1.01 -1.52 3.88
CA ASP A 32 -2.13 -0.66 3.57
C ASP A 32 -3.32 -1.05 4.43
N THR A 33 -3.91 -0.06 5.09
CA THR A 33 -5.25 -0.16 5.66
C THR A 33 -6.15 0.81 4.90
N ARG A 34 -7.10 0.28 4.13
CA ARG A 34 -8.15 1.07 3.46
C ARG A 34 -9.39 1.00 4.31
N ILE A 35 -9.94 2.16 4.64
CA ILE A 35 -11.21 2.26 5.36
C ILE A 35 -12.18 2.97 4.43
N TYR A 36 -13.29 2.30 4.13
CA TYR A 36 -14.44 2.85 3.46
C TYR A 36 -15.54 3.07 4.49
N VAL A 37 -16.09 4.28 4.52
CA VAL A 37 -17.22 4.64 5.37
C VAL A 37 -18.34 5.09 4.47
N ASP A 38 -19.48 4.41 4.58
CA ASP A 38 -20.73 4.80 3.93
C ASP A 38 -21.62 5.54 4.93
N PHE A 39 -21.99 6.77 4.60
CA PHE A 39 -22.82 7.59 5.49
C PHE A 39 -24.32 7.30 5.32
N GLU A 40 -24.73 6.58 4.27
CA GLU A 40 -26.13 6.24 4.05
C GLU A 40 -26.51 4.94 4.76
N THR A 41 -25.60 3.96 4.77
CA THR A 41 -25.85 2.66 5.41
C THR A 41 -25.29 2.55 6.83
N ASP A 42 -24.50 3.53 7.28
CA ASP A 42 -23.71 3.49 8.52
C ASP A 42 -22.79 2.25 8.60
N GLU A 43 -22.22 1.89 7.45
CA GLU A 43 -21.31 0.76 7.31
C GLU A 43 -19.87 1.23 7.17
N VAL A 44 -18.99 0.57 7.91
CA VAL A 44 -17.56 0.78 7.85
C VAL A 44 -16.91 -0.50 7.37
N MET A 45 -16.25 -0.45 6.22
CA MET A 45 -15.43 -1.55 5.72
C MET A 45 -13.95 -1.22 5.88
N ARG A 46 -13.19 -2.13 6.46
CA ARG A 46 -11.73 -2.05 6.61
C ARG A 46 -11.08 -3.19 5.84
N GLU A 47 -10.26 -2.85 4.87
CA GLU A 47 -9.36 -3.78 4.19
C GLU A 47 -7.93 -3.54 4.66
N TYR A 48 -7.27 -4.59 5.15
CA TYR A 48 -5.85 -4.60 5.47
C TYR A 48 -5.10 -5.48 4.46
N THR A 49 -4.10 -4.91 3.81
CA THR A 49 -3.20 -5.62 2.88
C THR A 49 -1.76 -5.45 3.34
N ALA A 50 -1.07 -6.57 3.49
CA ALA A 50 0.33 -6.65 3.83
C ALA A 50 1.10 -7.20 2.62
N LYS A 51 2.00 -6.39 2.06
CA LYS A 51 2.87 -6.80 0.95
C LYS A 51 4.33 -6.73 1.34
N GLU A 52 5.12 -7.70 0.90
CA GLU A 52 6.57 -7.74 1.13
C GLU A 52 7.30 -8.34 -0.07
N ALA A 53 8.54 -7.92 -0.27
CA ALA A 53 9.49 -8.62 -1.13
C ALA A 53 10.93 -8.31 -0.68
N LYS A 54 11.88 -9.17 -1.05
CA LYS A 54 13.31 -8.89 -0.84
C LYS A 54 13.75 -7.73 -1.72
N PHE A 55 14.70 -6.95 -1.21
CA PHE A 55 15.21 -5.78 -1.92
C PHE A 55 15.78 -6.13 -3.30
N ASP A 56 16.55 -7.22 -3.38
CA ASP A 56 17.16 -7.67 -4.64
C ASP A 56 16.13 -8.11 -5.67
N ASP A 57 15.04 -8.74 -5.24
CA ASP A 57 13.96 -9.18 -6.13
C ASP A 57 13.24 -7.97 -6.72
N VAL A 58 12.97 -6.94 -5.91
CA VAL A 58 12.39 -5.67 -6.36
C VAL A 58 13.33 -4.96 -7.35
N LYS A 59 14.62 -4.89 -7.03
CA LYS A 59 15.63 -4.28 -7.92
C LYS A 59 15.73 -5.04 -9.25
N ARG A 60 15.68 -6.37 -9.22
CA ARG A 60 15.68 -7.21 -10.43
C ARG A 60 14.41 -6.99 -11.24
N LYS A 61 13.22 -6.99 -10.62
CA LYS A 61 11.94 -6.70 -11.30
C LYS A 61 11.97 -5.31 -11.97
N LEU A 62 12.58 -4.31 -11.33
CA LEU A 62 12.76 -2.96 -11.89
C LEU A 62 13.79 -2.90 -13.03
N ALA A 63 14.88 -3.66 -12.95
CA ALA A 63 15.84 -3.74 -14.04
C ALA A 63 15.23 -4.45 -15.28
N MET A 64 14.45 -5.51 -15.05
CA MET A 64 13.76 -6.25 -16.11
C MET A 64 12.65 -5.43 -16.79
N SER A 65 12.13 -4.38 -16.14
CA SER A 65 11.18 -3.46 -16.78
C SER A 65 11.84 -2.40 -17.67
N GLY A 66 13.17 -2.49 -17.88
CA GLY A 66 13.91 -1.62 -18.80
C GLY A 66 14.34 -0.28 -18.21
N ARG A 67 14.26 -0.10 -16.87
CA ARG A 67 14.63 1.16 -16.21
C ARG A 67 16.15 1.29 -16.06
N LEU A 68 16.65 2.51 -16.20
CA LEU A 68 18.07 2.83 -15.99
C LEU A 68 18.42 2.75 -14.49
N PRO A 69 19.69 2.50 -14.13
CA PRO A 69 20.11 2.40 -12.73
C PRO A 69 19.74 3.61 -11.87
N ASP A 70 19.81 4.82 -12.42
CA ASP A 70 19.46 6.05 -11.72
C ASP A 70 17.95 6.11 -11.43
N ASP A 71 17.12 5.74 -12.40
CA ASP A 71 15.65 5.67 -12.24
C ASP A 71 15.27 4.66 -11.16
N ILE A 72 15.97 3.53 -11.07
CA ILE A 72 15.72 2.52 -10.04
C ILE A 72 15.88 3.13 -8.64
N THR A 73 16.90 3.98 -8.42
CA THR A 73 17.12 4.61 -7.11
C THR A 73 16.01 5.60 -6.73
N VAL A 74 15.44 6.30 -7.72
CA VAL A 74 14.30 7.21 -7.53
C VAL A 74 13.05 6.42 -7.17
N VAL A 75 12.78 5.34 -7.91
CA VAL A 75 11.59 4.51 -7.76
C VAL A 75 11.58 3.75 -6.43
N LEU A 76 12.74 3.31 -5.96
CA LEU A 76 12.89 2.69 -4.64
C LEU A 76 12.48 3.60 -3.47
N ARG A 77 12.30 4.91 -3.71
CA ARG A 77 11.78 5.86 -2.73
C ARG A 77 10.26 6.06 -2.84
N ASN A 78 9.63 5.61 -3.91
CA ASN A 78 8.21 5.84 -4.18
C ASN A 78 7.37 4.58 -3.89
N PRO A 79 6.63 4.54 -2.76
CA PRO A 79 5.84 3.36 -2.41
C PRO A 79 4.71 3.05 -3.40
N ASN A 80 4.19 4.04 -4.12
CA ASN A 80 3.11 3.82 -5.08
C ASN A 80 3.57 3.01 -6.30
N GLU A 81 4.83 3.22 -6.73
CA GLU A 81 5.40 2.48 -7.86
C GLU A 81 5.92 1.10 -7.46
N LEU A 82 6.26 0.91 -6.18
CA LEU A 82 6.71 -0.37 -5.66
C LEU A 82 5.55 -1.32 -5.36
N ASP A 83 4.37 -0.80 -5.01
CA ASP A 83 3.18 -1.58 -4.67
C ASP A 83 2.83 -2.76 -5.61
N PRO A 84 2.89 -2.64 -6.96
CA PRO A 84 2.63 -3.76 -7.86
C PRO A 84 3.75 -4.80 -7.93
N LEU A 85 4.95 -4.47 -7.45
CA LEU A 85 6.12 -5.36 -7.49
C LEU A 85 6.26 -6.22 -6.23
N LEU A 86 5.54 -5.88 -5.17
CA LEU A 86 5.55 -6.57 -3.90
C LEU A 86 4.49 -7.68 -3.88
N ASP A 87 4.84 -8.80 -3.27
CA ASP A 87 3.96 -9.95 -3.18
C ASP A 87 3.05 -9.81 -1.95
N VAL A 88 1.77 -10.19 -2.07
CA VAL A 88 0.80 -10.11 -0.97
C VAL A 88 1.06 -11.25 0.01
N VAL A 89 1.39 -10.90 1.25
CA VAL A 89 1.66 -11.85 2.34
C VAL A 89 0.41 -12.09 3.19
N GLN A 90 -0.37 -11.04 3.43
CA GLN A 90 -1.59 -11.10 4.22
C GLN A 90 -2.63 -10.16 3.62
N HIS A 91 -3.87 -10.63 3.58
CA HIS A 91 -5.02 -9.83 3.18
C HIS A 91 -6.17 -10.17 4.11
N GLN A 92 -6.84 -9.14 4.63
CA GLN A 92 -7.98 -9.26 5.52
C GLN A 92 -8.98 -8.16 5.21
N THR A 93 -10.26 -8.52 5.20
CA THR A 93 -11.36 -7.56 5.07
C THR A 93 -12.31 -7.76 6.24
N GLU A 94 -12.69 -6.65 6.86
CA GLU A 94 -13.64 -6.61 7.96
C GLU A 94 -14.72 -5.59 7.62
N ALA A 95 -15.97 -5.92 7.94
CA ALA A 95 -17.09 -5.01 7.83
C ALA A 95 -17.69 -4.83 9.22
N LEU A 96 -18.05 -3.59 9.54
CA LEU A 96 -18.69 -3.19 10.79
C LEU A 96 -19.93 -2.37 10.44
N CYS A 97 -21.10 -2.89 10.79
CA CYS A 97 -22.34 -2.13 10.80
C CYS A 97 -22.46 -1.42 12.15
N LEU A 98 -22.81 -0.14 12.16
CA LEU A 98 -22.93 0.66 13.39
C LEU A 98 -24.35 0.65 13.98
N LYS A 99 -25.25 -0.20 13.48
CA LYS A 99 -26.65 -0.33 13.94
C LYS A 99 -26.81 -1.33 15.09
#